data_AF-A0A949S4T1-F1
#
_entry.id   AF-A0A949S4T1-F1
#
_cell.length_a   1.000
_cell.length_b   1.000
_cell.length_c   1.000
_cell.angle_alpha   90.00
_cell.angle_beta   90.00
_cell.angle_gamma   90.00
#
_symmetry.space_group_name_H-M   'P 1'
#
loop_
_entity.id
_entity.type
_entity.pdbx_description
1 polymer ?
#
loop_
_entity_poly.entity_id
_entity_poly.type
_entity_poly.pdbx_seq_one_letter_code
_entity_poly.pdbx_strand_id
1 'polypeptide(L)'
;MKKNNQSENLERTERLREENNLLRMKLTAEFGMRHSGSNLDEELENEWLKYIYNFEKSYADSKRVKIYDFIGKPDFRKIEEVKDSEIESELNKLFALLYKNNIVLNCLCDYEDKVIYKFITEELFEIETDDIRIKGLNHCFIYEEFHPNHEYDLKNYSEELFIKLYDGSWDEEFDKYRLCNKITVNNIFLCQSDFTKLVSDFHKANSYFKIENVLFENVKFDLSSGKAEVSGIVTVKLNDSFNMPNRYDESFKIYFEINDFGYWDICSIEFEALTVTGKWQV
;
A
#
# COMPACT_ATOMS: atom_id res chain seq x y z
N MET A 1 25.85 -23.21 41.02
CA MET A 1 25.16 -21.97 40.60
C MET A 1 24.45 -22.04 39.23
N LYS A 2 24.68 -23.03 38.35
CA LYS A 2 23.93 -23.15 37.07
C LYS A 2 22.49 -23.72 37.16
N LYS A 3 22.13 -24.42 38.23
CA LYS A 3 20.80 -25.06 38.39
C LYS A 3 19.67 -24.11 38.82
N ASN A 4 19.96 -23.07 39.61
CA ASN A 4 18.92 -22.13 40.08
C ASN A 4 18.39 -21.20 38.97
N ASN A 5 19.26 -20.74 38.07
CA ASN A 5 18.84 -19.84 36.99
C ASN A 5 17.95 -20.52 35.94
N GLN A 6 18.01 -21.85 35.80
CA GLN A 6 17.15 -22.59 34.86
C GLN A 6 15.74 -22.80 35.41
N SER A 7 15.59 -23.10 36.70
CA SER A 7 14.27 -23.26 37.33
C SER A 7 13.51 -21.94 37.39
N GLU A 8 14.18 -20.83 37.75
CA GLU A 8 13.57 -19.50 37.80
C GLU A 8 13.09 -19.01 36.42
N ASN A 9 13.82 -19.37 35.36
CA ASN A 9 13.47 -19.00 33.99
C ASN A 9 12.28 -19.81 33.46
N LEU A 10 12.20 -21.10 33.82
CA LEU A 10 11.04 -21.95 33.51
C LEU A 10 9.77 -21.42 34.19
N GLU A 11 9.83 -21.09 35.49
CA GLU A 11 8.70 -20.50 36.23
C GLU A 11 8.27 -19.13 35.66
N ARG A 12 9.22 -18.31 35.21
CA ARG A 12 8.89 -17.04 34.53
C ARG A 12 8.15 -17.29 33.22
N THR A 13 8.62 -18.25 32.42
CA THR A 13 8.02 -18.60 31.12
C THR A 13 6.60 -19.15 31.31
N GLU A 14 6.39 -20.02 32.29
CA GLU A 14 5.05 -20.57 32.59
C GLU A 14 4.07 -19.48 33.03
N ARG A 15 4.49 -18.54 33.87
CA ARG A 15 3.66 -17.39 34.26
C ARG A 15 3.27 -16.51 33.07
N LEU A 16 4.20 -16.25 32.15
CA LEU A 16 3.90 -15.48 30.94
C LEU A 16 2.88 -16.21 30.05
N ARG A 17 3.00 -17.54 29.91
CA ARG A 17 2.01 -18.35 29.18
C ARG A 17 0.61 -18.23 29.77
N GLU A 18 0.50 -18.32 31.08
CA GLU A 18 -0.78 -18.18 31.78
C GLU A 18 -1.37 -16.78 31.59
N GLU A 19 -0.55 -15.72 31.71
CA GLU A 19 -0.97 -14.35 31.46
C GLU A 19 -1.41 -14.13 30.01
N ASN A 20 -0.66 -14.66 29.04
CA ASN A 20 -0.98 -14.61 27.62
C ASN A 20 -2.31 -15.30 27.32
N ASN A 21 -2.52 -16.50 27.89
CA ASN A 21 -3.79 -17.22 27.77
C ASN A 21 -4.96 -16.41 28.34
N LEU A 22 -4.78 -15.80 29.51
CA LEU A 22 -5.82 -14.98 30.13
C LEU A 22 -6.14 -13.73 29.28
N LEU A 23 -5.13 -13.04 28.76
CA LEU A 23 -5.31 -11.87 27.89
C LEU A 23 -6.03 -12.25 26.59
N ARG A 24 -5.64 -13.37 25.96
CA ARG A 24 -6.31 -13.91 24.77
C ARG A 24 -7.80 -14.18 25.05
N MET A 25 -8.12 -14.80 26.18
CA MET A 25 -9.51 -15.06 26.59
C MET A 25 -10.29 -13.75 26.79
N LYS A 26 -9.70 -12.76 27.47
CA LYS A 26 -10.33 -11.44 27.66
C LYS A 26 -10.59 -10.73 26.33
N LEU A 27 -9.59 -10.66 25.45
CA LEU A 27 -9.71 -10.06 24.12
C LEU A 27 -10.83 -10.71 23.29
N THR A 28 -10.99 -12.03 23.41
CA THR A 28 -12.06 -12.76 22.72
C THR A 28 -13.43 -12.46 23.31
N ALA A 29 -13.54 -12.50 24.64
CA ALA A 29 -14.80 -12.34 25.33
C ALA A 29 -15.32 -10.89 25.25
N GLU A 30 -14.44 -9.91 25.35
CA GLU A 30 -14.79 -8.48 25.37
C GLU A 30 -14.89 -7.89 23.95
N PHE A 31 -14.01 -8.28 23.02
CA PHE A 31 -13.88 -7.64 21.70
C PHE A 31 -14.04 -8.60 20.51
N GLY A 32 -14.30 -9.89 20.74
CA GLY A 32 -14.50 -10.86 19.67
C GLY A 32 -13.25 -11.22 18.88
N MET A 33 -12.05 -10.94 19.42
CA MET A 33 -10.78 -11.23 18.75
C MET A 33 -10.68 -12.71 18.37
N ARG A 34 -10.40 -12.99 17.08
CA ARG A 34 -10.12 -14.35 16.60
C ARG A 34 -8.62 -14.60 16.65
N HIS A 35 -8.20 -15.69 17.26
CA HIS A 35 -6.78 -16.03 17.34
C HIS A 35 -6.28 -16.66 16.06
N SER A 36 -5.25 -16.06 15.47
CA SER A 36 -4.26 -16.75 14.67
C SER A 36 -3.12 -17.19 15.59
N GLY A 37 -2.50 -18.34 15.34
CA GLY A 37 -1.32 -18.77 16.10
C GLY A 37 -0.22 -17.70 16.06
N SER A 38 0.35 -17.39 17.22
CA SER A 38 1.52 -16.52 17.39
C SER A 38 2.78 -17.39 17.39
N ASN A 39 3.79 -17.00 16.61
CA ASN A 39 5.15 -17.58 16.67
C ASN A 39 6.10 -16.70 17.51
N LEU A 40 5.56 -15.75 18.29
CA LEU A 40 6.34 -14.86 19.14
C LEU A 40 6.80 -15.63 20.39
N ASP A 41 7.91 -15.20 20.97
CA ASP A 41 8.25 -15.64 22.32
C ASP A 41 7.24 -15.09 23.35
N GLU A 42 7.21 -15.69 24.54
CA GLU A 42 6.18 -15.40 25.53
C GLU A 42 6.20 -13.96 26.03
N GLU A 43 7.37 -13.31 26.06
CA GLU A 43 7.51 -11.94 26.56
C GLU A 43 7.01 -10.95 25.51
N LEU A 44 7.41 -11.13 24.25
CA LEU A 44 6.95 -10.29 23.15
C LEU A 44 5.46 -10.47 22.87
N GLU A 45 4.95 -11.70 22.96
CA GLU A 45 3.51 -11.93 22.86
C GLU A 45 2.74 -11.25 24.00
N ASN A 46 3.27 -11.27 25.21
CA ASN A 46 2.64 -10.62 26.36
C ASN A 46 2.54 -9.10 26.16
N GLU A 47 3.62 -8.48 25.71
CA GLU A 47 3.64 -7.05 25.38
C GLU A 47 2.65 -6.73 24.26
N TRP A 48 2.63 -7.54 23.20
CA TRP A 48 1.69 -7.39 22.09
C TRP A 48 0.22 -7.52 22.55
N LEU A 49 -0.12 -8.55 23.31
CA LEU A 49 -1.48 -8.76 23.83
C LEU A 49 -1.93 -7.61 24.75
N LYS A 50 -1.04 -7.08 25.59
CA LYS A 50 -1.30 -5.91 26.42
C LYS A 50 -1.54 -4.67 25.56
N TYR A 51 -0.76 -4.50 24.50
CA TYR A 51 -0.91 -3.40 23.54
C TYR A 51 -2.27 -3.47 22.83
N ILE A 52 -2.64 -4.63 22.28
CA ILE A 52 -3.94 -4.84 21.61
C ILE A 52 -5.09 -4.61 22.59
N TYR A 53 -5.00 -5.13 23.81
CA TYR A 53 -6.05 -4.91 24.81
C TYR A 53 -6.23 -3.42 25.15
N ASN A 54 -5.14 -2.69 25.31
CA ASN A 54 -5.19 -1.24 25.54
C ASN A 54 -5.77 -0.50 24.32
N PHE A 55 -5.45 -0.93 23.10
CA PHE A 55 -6.01 -0.38 21.87
C PHE A 55 -7.51 -0.59 21.80
N GLU A 56 -7.99 -1.83 21.87
CA GLU A 56 -9.41 -2.18 21.76
C GLU A 56 -10.25 -1.44 22.80
N LYS A 57 -9.75 -1.41 24.04
CA LYS A 57 -10.42 -0.68 25.13
C LYS A 57 -10.47 0.82 24.87
N SER A 58 -9.36 1.42 24.45
CA SER A 58 -9.31 2.85 24.15
C SER A 58 -10.20 3.20 22.95
N TYR A 59 -10.23 2.33 21.95
CA TYR A 59 -11.06 2.49 20.75
C TYR A 59 -12.55 2.46 21.09
N ALA A 60 -12.99 1.48 21.88
CA ALA A 60 -14.38 1.35 22.30
C ALA A 60 -14.92 2.58 23.06
N ASP A 61 -14.06 3.26 23.82
CA ASP A 61 -14.40 4.46 24.60
C ASP A 61 -14.03 5.78 23.88
N SER A 62 -13.39 5.70 22.70
CA SER A 62 -12.85 6.87 22.02
C SER A 62 -13.93 7.78 21.45
N LYS A 63 -13.62 9.07 21.41
CA LYS A 63 -14.43 10.07 20.70
C LYS A 63 -13.73 10.46 19.42
N ARG A 64 -14.51 10.75 18.40
CA ARG A 64 -14.03 11.44 17.21
C ARG A 64 -13.74 12.90 17.55
N VAL A 65 -12.55 13.37 17.22
CA VAL A 65 -12.11 14.76 17.39
C VAL A 65 -11.40 15.22 16.14
N LYS A 66 -11.48 16.51 15.82
CA LYS A 66 -10.71 17.07 14.71
C LYS A 66 -9.21 16.94 14.97
N ILE A 67 -8.41 16.76 13.93
CA ILE A 67 -6.96 16.76 14.04
C ILE A 67 -6.47 18.06 14.68
N TYR A 68 -7.08 19.20 14.35
CA TYR A 68 -6.81 20.48 14.99
C TYR A 68 -6.94 20.44 16.52
N ASP A 69 -8.04 19.86 17.01
CA ASP A 69 -8.28 19.69 18.45
C ASP A 69 -7.30 18.67 19.06
N PHE A 70 -7.05 17.58 18.34
CA PHE A 70 -6.19 16.48 18.77
C PHE A 70 -4.76 16.94 19.05
N ILE A 71 -4.20 17.80 18.19
CA ILE A 71 -2.84 18.33 18.33
C ILE A 71 -2.74 19.58 19.22
N GLY A 72 -3.85 19.98 19.85
CA GLY A 72 -3.87 21.05 20.84
C GLY A 72 -4.12 22.45 20.30
N LYS A 73 -4.81 22.59 19.16
CA LYS A 73 -5.24 23.86 18.56
C LYS A 73 -4.07 24.83 18.29
N PRO A 74 -3.10 24.44 17.46
CA PRO A 74 -1.96 25.28 17.13
C PRO A 74 -2.40 26.59 16.48
N ASP A 75 -1.58 27.63 16.65
CA ASP A 75 -1.73 28.83 15.84
C ASP A 75 -1.06 28.61 14.48
N PHE A 76 -1.75 28.96 13.41
CA PHE A 76 -1.25 28.86 12.04
C PHE A 76 -1.92 29.90 11.16
N ARG A 77 -1.25 30.26 10.07
CA ARG A 77 -1.75 31.19 9.06
C ARG A 77 -2.38 30.42 7.92
N LYS A 78 -3.44 30.96 7.34
CA LYS A 78 -3.99 30.41 6.08
C LYS A 78 -3.02 30.64 4.93
N ILE A 79 -3.17 29.88 3.85
CA ILE A 79 -2.20 29.98 2.76
C ILE A 79 -2.12 31.37 2.14
N GLU A 80 -3.23 32.12 2.13
CA GLU A 80 -3.29 33.48 1.60
C GLU A 80 -2.52 34.50 2.45
N GLU A 81 -2.21 34.16 3.70
CA GLU A 81 -1.50 35.01 4.66
C GLU A 81 0.00 34.68 4.76
N VAL A 82 0.45 33.62 4.08
CA VAL A 82 1.84 33.17 4.05
C VAL A 82 2.48 33.59 2.74
N LYS A 83 3.67 34.19 2.83
CA LYS A 83 4.45 34.54 1.63
C LYS A 83 5.08 33.29 1.04
N ASP A 84 5.21 33.21 -0.28
CA ASP A 84 5.80 32.04 -0.94
C ASP A 84 7.21 31.69 -0.40
N SER A 85 8.02 32.69 -0.05
CA SER A 85 9.36 32.49 0.54
C SER A 85 9.36 31.90 1.97
N GLU A 86 8.21 31.89 2.66
CA GLU A 86 8.06 31.40 4.03
C GLU A 86 7.42 30.00 4.07
N ILE A 87 6.75 29.57 2.99
CA ILE A 87 5.92 28.35 2.96
C ILE A 87 6.72 27.11 3.39
N GLU A 88 7.88 26.86 2.80
CA GLU A 88 8.72 25.69 3.13
C GLU A 88 9.04 25.65 4.63
N SER A 89 9.41 26.80 5.21
CA SER A 89 9.76 26.88 6.64
C SER A 89 8.55 26.67 7.56
N GLU A 90 7.37 27.12 7.14
CA GLU A 90 6.13 26.94 7.90
C GLU A 90 5.60 25.51 7.78
N LEU A 91 5.70 24.91 6.59
CA LEU A 91 5.37 23.51 6.34
C LEU A 91 6.23 22.57 7.18
N ASN A 92 7.53 22.82 7.27
CA ASN A 92 8.43 22.05 8.13
C ASN A 92 8.03 22.11 9.62
N LYS A 93 7.53 23.26 10.10
CA LYS A 93 7.01 23.38 11.47
C LYS A 93 5.74 22.56 11.67
N LEU A 94 4.85 22.54 10.68
CA LEU A 94 3.64 21.73 10.71
C LEU A 94 3.96 20.24 10.73
N PHE A 95 4.87 19.76 9.89
CA PHE A 95 5.31 18.35 9.94
C PHE A 95 5.92 17.97 11.29
N ALA A 96 6.78 18.83 11.86
CA ALA A 96 7.33 18.59 13.19
C ALA A 96 6.23 18.54 14.27
N LEU A 97 5.19 19.38 14.15
CA LEU A 97 4.04 19.38 15.05
C LEU A 97 3.19 18.10 14.92
N LEU A 98 2.88 17.69 13.68
CA LEU A 98 2.14 16.45 13.41
C LEU A 98 2.90 15.25 13.96
N TYR A 99 4.20 15.14 13.65
CA TYR A 99 5.06 14.06 14.11
C TYR A 99 5.13 13.98 15.64
N LYS A 100 5.26 15.13 16.33
CA LYS A 100 5.26 15.19 17.80
C LYS A 100 3.95 14.65 18.41
N ASN A 101 2.85 14.72 17.68
CA ASN A 101 1.55 14.21 18.09
C ASN A 101 1.22 12.84 17.48
N ASN A 102 2.22 12.11 16.95
CA ASN A 102 2.06 10.81 16.30
C ASN A 102 1.09 10.84 15.11
N ILE A 103 1.06 11.95 14.38
CA ILE A 103 0.36 12.04 13.09
C ILE A 103 1.41 12.02 11.99
N VAL A 104 1.20 11.14 11.02
CA VAL A 104 2.03 11.01 9.83
C VAL A 104 1.17 11.33 8.62
N LEU A 105 1.57 12.32 7.84
CA LEU A 105 1.01 12.59 6.52
C LEU A 105 2.03 12.14 5.48
N ASN A 106 1.62 11.21 4.63
CA ASN A 106 2.40 10.75 3.47
C ASN A 106 1.81 11.33 2.18
N CYS A 107 2.66 11.50 1.18
CA CYS A 107 2.29 11.81 -0.19
C CYS A 107 2.90 10.71 -1.08
N LEU A 108 2.11 10.17 -2.00
CA LEU A 108 2.61 9.17 -2.97
C LEU A 108 3.38 9.84 -4.11
N CYS A 109 3.08 11.10 -4.41
CA CYS A 109 3.78 11.93 -5.37
C CYS A 109 4.47 13.14 -4.73
N ASP A 110 5.36 13.76 -5.50
CA ASP A 110 5.92 15.08 -5.17
C ASP A 110 4.91 16.18 -5.50
N TYR A 111 4.70 17.08 -4.54
CA TYR A 111 3.84 18.25 -4.68
C TYR A 111 4.59 19.50 -4.27
N GLU A 112 4.16 20.65 -4.80
CA GLU A 112 4.62 21.93 -4.29
C GLU A 112 4.25 22.09 -2.81
N ASP A 113 5.20 22.58 -1.99
CA ASP A 113 4.99 22.82 -0.56
C ASP A 113 3.70 23.60 -0.26
N LYS A 114 3.34 24.53 -1.15
CA LYS A 114 2.14 25.34 -1.05
C LYS A 114 0.85 24.51 -1.05
N VAL A 115 0.81 23.45 -1.86
CA VAL A 115 -0.33 22.53 -1.94
C VAL A 115 -0.47 21.76 -0.64
N ILE A 116 0.62 21.18 -0.15
CA ILE A 116 0.61 20.38 1.09
C ILE A 116 0.36 21.25 2.32
N TYR A 117 0.94 22.45 2.38
CA TYR A 117 0.68 23.42 3.45
C TYR A 117 -0.81 23.78 3.53
N LYS A 118 -1.41 24.10 2.37
CA LYS A 118 -2.83 24.40 2.28
C LYS A 118 -3.68 23.22 2.75
N PHE A 119 -3.38 22.02 2.25
CA PHE A 119 -4.08 20.80 2.66
C PHE A 119 -4.02 20.60 4.18
N ILE A 120 -2.84 20.73 4.81
CA ILE A 120 -2.73 20.55 6.27
C ILE A 120 -3.61 21.55 7.03
N THR A 121 -3.49 22.83 6.67
CA THR A 121 -4.08 23.94 7.43
C THR A 121 -5.58 24.13 7.19
N GLU A 122 -6.07 23.78 6.01
CA GLU A 122 -7.46 24.05 5.60
C GLU A 122 -8.33 22.80 5.49
N GLU A 123 -7.73 21.60 5.38
CA GLU A 123 -8.46 20.35 5.19
C GLU A 123 -8.11 19.34 6.28
N LEU A 124 -6.85 18.91 6.39
CA LEU A 124 -6.43 17.87 7.33
C LEU A 124 -6.83 18.22 8.77
N PHE A 125 -6.63 19.46 9.18
CA PHE A 125 -7.02 19.92 10.51
C PHE A 125 -8.51 19.81 10.81
N GLU A 126 -9.36 19.82 9.79
CA GLU A 126 -10.81 19.64 9.89
C GLU A 126 -11.24 18.17 9.87
N ILE A 127 -10.36 17.25 9.46
CA ILE A 127 -10.62 15.81 9.47
C ILE A 127 -10.71 15.31 10.91
N GLU A 128 -11.69 14.44 11.16
CA GLU A 128 -11.84 13.78 12.46
C GLU A 128 -11.00 12.50 12.54
N THR A 129 -10.44 12.24 13.71
CA THR A 129 -9.79 10.97 14.07
C THR A 129 -10.26 10.51 15.46
N ASP A 130 -10.00 9.25 15.79
CA ASP A 130 -10.27 8.72 17.13
C ASP A 130 -9.24 9.31 18.12
N ASP A 131 -9.70 9.87 19.25
CA ASP A 131 -8.81 10.41 20.30
C ASP A 131 -8.13 9.29 21.11
N ILE A 132 -7.31 8.50 20.42
CA ILE A 132 -6.56 7.38 20.96
C ILE A 132 -5.10 7.79 21.03
N ARG A 133 -4.56 7.76 22.25
CA ARG A 133 -3.20 8.21 22.58
C ARG A 133 -2.42 7.08 23.23
N ILE A 134 -2.00 6.13 22.40
CA ILE A 134 -1.21 4.98 22.83
C ILE A 134 0.23 5.20 22.35
N LYS A 135 1.19 5.02 23.25
CA LYS A 135 2.61 5.17 22.89
C LYS A 135 2.98 4.18 21.78
N GLY A 136 3.51 4.70 20.67
CA GLY A 136 3.89 3.90 19.50
C GLY A 136 2.78 3.73 18.46
N LEU A 137 1.56 4.20 18.74
CA LEU A 137 0.49 4.29 17.74
C LEU A 137 0.64 5.60 16.96
N ASN A 138 0.66 5.50 15.62
CA ASN A 138 0.56 6.65 14.74
C ASN A 138 -0.80 6.68 14.04
N HIS A 139 -1.33 7.89 13.86
CA HIS A 139 -2.43 8.17 12.94
C HIS A 139 -1.82 8.50 11.58
N CYS A 140 -2.03 7.63 10.59
CA CYS A 140 -1.45 7.78 9.26
C CYS A 140 -2.51 8.30 8.29
N PHE A 141 -2.15 9.31 7.52
CA PHE A 141 -2.97 9.88 6.45
C PHE A 141 -2.17 9.88 5.15
N ILE A 142 -2.84 9.65 4.03
CA ILE A 142 -2.25 9.76 2.70
C ILE A 142 -2.97 10.88 1.96
N TYR A 143 -2.24 11.85 1.43
CA TYR A 143 -2.81 12.99 0.71
C TYR A 143 -3.76 12.55 -0.43
N GLU A 144 -3.35 11.54 -1.19
CA GLU A 144 -4.10 10.99 -2.33
C GLU A 144 -5.42 10.29 -1.95
N GLU A 145 -5.66 9.98 -0.66
CA GLU A 145 -6.98 9.51 -0.22
C GLU A 145 -8.03 10.64 -0.25
N PHE A 146 -7.58 11.90 -0.21
CA PHE A 146 -8.43 13.09 -0.26
C PHE A 146 -8.39 13.76 -1.64
N HIS A 147 -7.22 13.70 -2.29
CA HIS A 147 -6.98 14.28 -3.60
C HIS A 147 -6.39 13.21 -4.54
N PRO A 148 -7.22 12.29 -5.09
CA PRO A 148 -6.76 11.17 -5.89
C PRO A 148 -5.90 11.60 -7.08
N ASN A 149 -4.79 10.89 -7.29
CA ASN A 149 -3.92 11.09 -8.42
C ASN A 149 -4.05 9.93 -9.41
N HIS A 150 -5.08 10.01 -10.27
CA HIS A 150 -5.40 8.93 -11.21
C HIS A 150 -4.27 8.65 -12.20
N GLU A 151 -3.50 9.65 -12.61
CA GLU A 151 -2.36 9.43 -13.50
C GLU A 151 -1.28 8.58 -12.82
N TYR A 152 -0.98 8.89 -11.55
CA TYR A 152 -0.06 8.10 -10.74
C TYR A 152 -0.57 6.66 -10.55
N ASP A 153 -1.84 6.48 -10.17
CA ASP A 153 -2.43 5.16 -9.96
C ASP A 153 -2.33 4.29 -11.23
N LEU A 154 -2.72 4.86 -12.38
CA LEU A 154 -2.68 4.16 -13.66
C LEU A 154 -1.25 3.75 -14.06
N LYS A 155 -0.26 4.62 -13.82
CA LYS A 155 1.15 4.30 -14.04
C LYS A 155 1.63 3.21 -13.08
N ASN A 156 1.37 3.36 -11.80
CA ASN A 156 1.77 2.42 -10.77
C ASN A 156 1.16 1.03 -10.99
N TYR A 157 -0.13 0.94 -11.34
CA TYR A 157 -0.79 -0.34 -11.63
C TYR A 157 -0.26 -0.99 -12.91
N SER A 158 0.10 -0.18 -13.92
CA SER A 158 0.76 -0.68 -15.13
C SER A 158 2.15 -1.24 -14.83
N GLU A 159 2.95 -0.54 -14.02
CA GLU A 159 4.25 -1.03 -13.55
C GLU A 159 4.12 -2.31 -12.72
N GLU A 160 3.19 -2.33 -11.76
CA GLU A 160 2.91 -3.49 -10.92
C GLU A 160 2.54 -4.72 -11.76
N LEU A 161 1.70 -4.54 -12.79
CA LEU A 161 1.37 -5.60 -13.75
C LEU A 161 2.64 -6.20 -14.36
N PHE A 162 3.51 -5.37 -14.94
CA PHE A 162 4.73 -5.90 -15.57
C PHE A 162 5.63 -6.58 -14.54
N ILE A 163 5.84 -5.94 -13.38
CA ILE A 163 6.66 -6.52 -12.29
C ILE A 163 6.20 -7.93 -11.99
N LYS A 164 4.90 -8.11 -11.71
CA LYS A 164 4.32 -9.42 -11.40
C LYS A 164 4.37 -10.40 -12.58
N LEU A 165 4.25 -9.93 -13.82
CA LEU A 165 4.41 -10.77 -15.02
C LEU A 165 5.84 -11.36 -15.12
N TYR A 166 6.87 -10.57 -14.83
CA TYR A 166 8.27 -10.99 -15.04
C TYR A 166 8.95 -11.58 -13.79
N ASP A 167 8.61 -11.13 -12.59
CA ASP A 167 9.27 -11.56 -11.35
C ASP A 167 8.67 -12.83 -10.72
N GLY A 168 7.49 -13.26 -11.18
CA GLY A 168 6.80 -14.46 -10.70
C GLY A 168 6.09 -14.25 -9.35
N SER A 169 5.86 -13.01 -8.93
CA SER A 169 5.13 -12.62 -7.73
C SER A 169 3.63 -12.43 -7.96
N TRP A 170 3.07 -13.05 -9.00
CA TRP A 170 1.64 -13.05 -9.25
C TRP A 170 0.88 -13.80 -8.14
N ASP A 171 -0.20 -13.20 -7.63
CA ASP A 171 -0.97 -13.72 -6.51
C ASP A 171 -2.48 -13.43 -6.66
N GLU A 172 -3.29 -14.07 -5.80
CA GLU A 172 -4.75 -13.94 -5.81
C GLU A 172 -5.23 -12.53 -5.42
N GLU A 173 -4.45 -11.79 -4.62
CA GLU A 173 -4.80 -10.43 -4.23
C GLU A 173 -4.73 -9.49 -5.43
N PHE A 174 -3.69 -9.64 -6.27
CA PHE A 174 -3.58 -8.90 -7.52
C PHE A 174 -4.77 -9.19 -8.44
N ASP A 175 -5.12 -10.47 -8.63
CA ASP A 175 -6.28 -10.86 -9.44
C ASP A 175 -7.57 -10.19 -8.95
N LYS A 176 -7.76 -10.13 -7.64
CA LYS A 176 -8.97 -9.59 -7.01
C LYS A 176 -9.06 -8.06 -7.03
N TYR A 177 -7.93 -7.37 -6.85
CA TYR A 177 -7.91 -5.91 -6.62
C TYR A 177 -7.35 -5.09 -7.77
N ARG A 178 -6.87 -5.73 -8.84
CA ARG A 178 -6.27 -5.04 -10.00
C ARG A 178 -6.86 -5.44 -11.34
N LEU A 179 -7.66 -6.50 -11.40
CA LEU A 179 -8.20 -6.99 -12.66
C LEU A 179 -9.72 -6.95 -12.69
N CYS A 180 -10.25 -6.57 -13.84
CA CYS A 180 -11.65 -6.79 -14.13
C CYS A 180 -11.96 -8.30 -14.11
N ASN A 181 -13.20 -8.68 -13.80
CA ASN A 181 -13.65 -10.09 -13.81
C ASN A 181 -13.40 -10.78 -15.16
N LYS A 182 -13.30 -9.98 -16.23
CA LYS A 182 -13.15 -10.39 -17.62
C LYS A 182 -12.07 -9.51 -18.23
N ILE A 183 -11.05 -10.13 -18.81
CA ILE A 183 -9.85 -9.45 -19.29
C ILE A 183 -9.68 -9.77 -20.77
N THR A 184 -9.42 -8.75 -21.59
CA THR A 184 -9.09 -8.95 -22.99
C THR A 184 -7.58 -8.86 -23.18
N VAL A 185 -6.93 -9.91 -23.68
CA VAL A 185 -5.50 -9.93 -23.98
C VAL A 185 -5.30 -10.11 -25.46
N ASN A 186 -4.69 -9.13 -26.14
CA ASN A 186 -4.45 -9.17 -27.59
C ASN A 186 -5.70 -9.57 -28.40
N ASN A 187 -6.86 -8.99 -28.06
CA ASN A 187 -8.19 -9.28 -28.61
C ASN A 187 -8.81 -10.64 -28.23
N ILE A 188 -8.20 -11.38 -27.29
CA ILE A 188 -8.72 -12.65 -26.78
C ILE A 188 -9.33 -12.42 -25.40
N PHE A 189 -10.58 -12.81 -25.24
CA PHE A 189 -11.30 -12.68 -23.98
C PHE A 189 -10.98 -13.85 -23.03
N LEU A 190 -10.60 -13.54 -21.80
CA LEU A 190 -10.24 -14.48 -20.75
C LEU A 190 -11.02 -14.15 -19.46
N CYS A 191 -11.39 -15.18 -18.70
CA CYS A 191 -11.72 -14.98 -17.29
C CYS A 191 -10.43 -14.87 -16.46
N GLN A 192 -10.53 -14.38 -15.23
CA GLN A 192 -9.36 -14.24 -14.34
C GLN A 192 -8.55 -15.53 -14.23
N SER A 193 -9.18 -16.70 -14.00
CA SER A 193 -8.45 -17.97 -13.85
C SER A 193 -7.65 -18.38 -15.09
N ASP A 194 -8.18 -18.11 -16.29
CA ASP A 194 -7.47 -18.39 -17.54
C ASP A 194 -6.32 -17.40 -17.76
N PHE A 195 -6.50 -16.15 -17.33
CA PHE A 195 -5.45 -15.14 -17.35
C PHE A 195 -4.33 -15.45 -16.35
N THR A 196 -4.63 -15.82 -15.10
CA THR A 196 -3.64 -16.26 -14.11
C THR A 196 -2.79 -17.42 -14.65
N LYS A 197 -3.41 -18.36 -15.38
CA LYS A 197 -2.70 -19.45 -16.05
C LYS A 197 -1.78 -18.94 -17.16
N LEU A 198 -2.27 -18.02 -18.00
CA LEU A 198 -1.46 -17.36 -19.04
C LEU A 198 -0.23 -16.68 -18.44
N VAL A 199 -0.39 -15.95 -17.32
CA VAL A 199 0.73 -15.32 -16.62
C VAL A 199 1.72 -16.35 -16.09
N SER A 200 1.25 -17.44 -15.48
CA SER A 200 2.13 -18.50 -14.99
C SER A 200 2.97 -19.12 -16.13
N ASP A 201 2.36 -19.35 -17.28
CA ASP A 201 3.05 -19.92 -18.44
C ASP A 201 3.99 -18.89 -19.09
N PHE A 202 3.60 -17.62 -19.14
CA PHE A 202 4.45 -16.51 -19.57
C PHE A 202 5.70 -16.39 -18.69
N HIS A 203 5.54 -16.36 -17.36
CA HIS A 203 6.66 -16.25 -16.43
C HIS A 203 7.62 -17.43 -16.55
N LYS A 204 7.12 -18.67 -16.67
CA LYS A 204 7.99 -19.85 -16.89
C LYS A 204 8.84 -19.71 -18.15
N ALA A 205 8.23 -19.24 -19.24
CA ALA A 205 8.92 -19.04 -20.51
C ALA A 205 9.91 -17.86 -20.48
N ASN A 206 9.68 -16.87 -19.61
CA ASN A 206 10.43 -15.60 -19.58
C ASN A 206 11.20 -15.36 -18.26
N SER A 207 11.37 -16.39 -17.42
CA SER A 207 11.99 -16.29 -16.08
C SER A 207 13.43 -15.76 -16.07
N TYR A 208 14.10 -15.79 -17.22
CA TYR A 208 15.43 -15.23 -17.41
C TYR A 208 15.42 -13.73 -17.71
N PHE A 209 14.26 -13.10 -17.95
CA PHE A 209 14.15 -11.66 -18.11
C PHE A 209 13.87 -10.96 -16.78
N LYS A 210 14.30 -9.71 -16.68
CA LYS A 210 13.86 -8.75 -15.66
C LYS A 210 13.48 -7.45 -16.32
N ILE A 211 12.52 -6.77 -15.73
CA ILE A 211 12.23 -5.39 -16.09
C ILE A 211 13.44 -4.53 -15.74
N GLU A 212 13.80 -3.70 -16.70
CA GLU A 212 14.75 -2.63 -16.47
C GLU A 212 14.04 -1.30 -16.32
N ASN A 213 13.01 -1.05 -17.13
CA ASN A 213 12.26 0.20 -17.11
C ASN A 213 10.86 0.04 -17.72
N VAL A 214 9.94 0.92 -17.34
CA VAL A 214 8.65 1.13 -18.00
C VAL A 214 8.56 2.61 -18.36
N LEU A 215 8.44 2.92 -19.64
CA LEU A 215 8.29 4.27 -20.16
C LEU A 215 6.84 4.50 -20.56
N PHE A 216 6.20 5.50 -19.97
CA PHE A 216 4.84 5.90 -20.32
C PHE A 216 4.86 6.97 -21.40
N GLU A 217 4.24 6.68 -22.54
CA GLU A 217 4.12 7.61 -23.66
C GLU A 217 2.80 8.39 -23.61
N ASN A 218 1.73 7.75 -23.15
CA ASN A 218 0.41 8.34 -23.09
C ASN A 218 -0.37 7.79 -21.90
N VAL A 219 -0.97 8.69 -21.12
CA VAL A 219 -1.95 8.36 -20.07
C VAL A 219 -3.17 9.23 -20.30
N LYS A 220 -4.32 8.60 -20.53
CA LYS A 220 -5.60 9.29 -20.75
C LYS A 220 -6.64 8.63 -19.87
N PHE A 221 -7.44 9.44 -19.20
CA PHE A 221 -8.58 8.95 -18.44
C PHE A 221 -9.74 9.94 -18.53
N ASP A 222 -10.94 9.40 -18.39
CA ASP A 222 -12.18 10.16 -18.30
C ASP A 222 -13.00 9.62 -17.12
N LEU A 223 -13.08 10.43 -16.07
CA LEU A 223 -13.79 10.09 -14.84
C LEU A 223 -15.31 10.02 -15.03
N SER A 224 -15.85 10.65 -16.09
CA SER A 224 -17.29 10.62 -16.37
C SER A 224 -17.72 9.29 -16.99
N SER A 225 -16.88 8.70 -17.83
CA SER A 225 -17.11 7.35 -18.37
C SER A 225 -16.46 6.25 -17.53
N GLY A 226 -15.58 6.60 -16.60
CA GLY A 226 -14.85 5.65 -15.75
C GLY A 226 -13.86 4.81 -16.55
N LYS A 227 -13.23 5.38 -17.58
CA LYS A 227 -12.33 4.66 -18.50
C LYS A 227 -10.97 5.32 -18.60
N ALA A 228 -9.93 4.52 -18.75
CA ALA A 228 -8.58 5.00 -19.01
C ALA A 228 -7.82 4.12 -20.01
N GLU A 229 -6.82 4.73 -20.64
CA GLU A 229 -5.86 4.11 -21.54
C GLU A 229 -4.45 4.58 -21.14
N VAL A 230 -3.57 3.60 -20.93
CA VAL A 230 -2.13 3.82 -20.72
C VAL A 230 -1.39 3.11 -21.84
N SER A 231 -0.45 3.80 -22.49
CA SER A 231 0.44 3.16 -23.46
C SER A 231 1.88 3.58 -23.25
N GLY A 232 2.79 2.72 -23.68
CA GLY A 232 4.21 2.94 -23.46
C GLY A 232 5.08 1.82 -23.97
N ILE A 233 6.31 1.80 -23.46
CA ILE A 233 7.33 0.80 -23.77
C ILE A 233 7.82 0.17 -22.47
N VAL A 234 7.83 -1.16 -22.40
CA VAL A 234 8.52 -1.90 -21.36
C VAL A 234 9.87 -2.36 -21.88
N THR A 235 10.93 -2.07 -21.13
CA THR A 235 12.28 -2.53 -21.42
C THR A 235 12.61 -3.69 -20.49
N VAL A 236 12.94 -4.83 -21.07
CA VAL A 236 13.38 -6.02 -20.33
C VAL A 236 14.81 -6.40 -20.68
N LYS A 237 15.52 -6.92 -19.70
CA LYS A 237 16.91 -7.36 -19.83
C LYS A 237 17.08 -8.83 -19.47
N LEU A 238 17.95 -9.52 -20.21
CA LEU A 238 18.34 -10.89 -19.88
C LEU A 238 19.22 -10.90 -18.62
N ASN A 239 18.91 -11.80 -17.69
CA ASN A 239 19.76 -12.13 -16.54
C ASN A 239 20.93 -13.03 -17.00
N ASP A 240 21.83 -12.58 -17.86
CA ASP A 240 23.11 -13.29 -17.97
C ASP A 240 24.32 -12.51 -18.52
N SER A 241 25.46 -12.98 -18.02
CA SER A 241 26.87 -12.56 -18.05
C SER A 241 27.54 -12.37 -19.42
N PHE A 242 26.78 -12.51 -20.51
CA PHE A 242 27.33 -12.50 -21.86
C PHE A 242 27.24 -11.11 -22.46
N ASN A 243 28.38 -10.63 -22.95
CA ASN A 243 28.71 -9.27 -23.40
C ASN A 243 27.98 -8.85 -24.70
N MET A 244 26.69 -9.17 -24.84
CA MET A 244 25.82 -8.76 -25.93
C MET A 244 24.77 -7.74 -25.45
N PRO A 245 24.26 -6.87 -26.34
CA PRO A 245 23.16 -5.98 -26.01
C PRO A 245 21.91 -6.83 -25.73
N ASN A 246 21.65 -7.07 -24.44
CA ASN A 246 20.61 -7.95 -23.93
C ASN A 246 19.37 -7.16 -23.46
N ARG A 247 18.95 -6.15 -24.22
CA ARG A 247 17.79 -5.31 -23.91
C ARG A 247 16.76 -5.43 -25.03
N TYR A 248 15.51 -5.61 -24.63
CA TYR A 248 14.37 -5.73 -25.53
C TYR A 248 13.33 -4.70 -25.10
N ASP A 249 12.90 -3.89 -26.07
CA ASP A 249 11.87 -2.89 -25.89
C ASP A 249 10.60 -3.39 -26.57
N GLU A 250 9.51 -3.42 -25.82
CA GLU A 250 8.22 -3.84 -26.34
C GLU A 250 7.14 -2.80 -26.01
N SER A 251 6.36 -2.44 -27.02
CA SER A 251 5.23 -1.53 -26.84
C SER A 251 4.07 -2.23 -26.14
N PHE A 252 3.37 -1.49 -25.29
CA PHE A 252 2.15 -1.97 -24.65
C PHE A 252 1.05 -0.93 -24.69
N LYS A 253 -0.18 -1.42 -24.54
CA LYS A 253 -1.34 -0.60 -24.18
C LYS A 253 -2.22 -1.34 -23.19
N ILE A 254 -2.65 -0.64 -22.14
CA ILE A 254 -3.50 -1.17 -21.09
C ILE A 254 -4.73 -0.27 -20.99
N TYR A 255 -5.90 -0.89 -20.89
CA TYR A 255 -7.17 -0.19 -20.69
C TYR A 255 -7.74 -0.54 -19.33
N PHE A 256 -8.23 0.48 -18.66
CA PHE A 256 -8.76 0.38 -17.30
C PHE A 256 -10.21 0.84 -17.23
N GLU A 257 -10.93 0.31 -16.26
CA GLU A 257 -12.26 0.79 -15.87
C GLU A 257 -12.31 1.06 -14.35
N ILE A 258 -13.06 2.10 -13.93
CA ILE A 258 -13.29 2.39 -12.51
C ILE A 258 -14.29 1.38 -11.95
N ASN A 259 -13.96 0.76 -10.83
CA ASN A 259 -14.87 -0.14 -10.11
C ASN A 259 -15.78 0.61 -9.12
N ASP A 260 -16.70 -0.13 -8.50
CA ASP A 260 -17.69 0.42 -7.56
C ASP A 260 -17.08 1.11 -6.32
N PHE A 261 -15.80 0.89 -6.05
CA PHE A 261 -15.06 1.48 -4.95
C PHE A 261 -14.21 2.70 -5.37
N GLY A 262 -14.24 3.07 -6.65
CA GLY A 262 -13.48 4.21 -7.17
C GLY A 262 -12.04 3.89 -7.59
N TYR A 263 -11.63 2.61 -7.61
CA TYR A 263 -10.29 2.20 -8.05
C TYR A 263 -10.27 1.76 -9.51
N TRP A 264 -9.11 1.86 -10.15
CA TRP A 264 -8.90 1.42 -11.53
C TRP A 264 -8.55 -0.06 -11.62
N ASP A 265 -9.34 -0.81 -12.40
CA ASP A 265 -9.10 -2.22 -12.70
C ASP A 265 -8.63 -2.41 -14.14
N ILE A 266 -7.68 -3.30 -14.37
CA ILE A 266 -7.17 -3.67 -15.70
C ILE A 266 -8.19 -4.56 -16.40
N CYS A 267 -8.70 -4.07 -17.52
CA CYS A 267 -9.75 -4.72 -18.31
C CYS A 267 -9.24 -5.23 -19.66
N SER A 268 -8.20 -4.62 -20.22
CA SER A 268 -7.61 -5.06 -21.48
C SER A 268 -6.12 -4.76 -21.57
N ILE A 269 -5.36 -5.68 -22.17
CA ILE A 269 -3.91 -5.61 -22.36
C ILE A 269 -3.60 -5.93 -23.81
N GLU A 270 -2.97 -4.99 -24.50
CA GLU A 270 -2.31 -5.18 -25.79
C GLU A 270 -0.80 -5.21 -25.52
N PHE A 271 -0.20 -6.39 -25.57
CA PHE A 271 1.21 -6.61 -25.30
C PHE A 271 1.67 -7.87 -26.03
N GLU A 272 2.49 -7.71 -27.08
CA GLU A 272 2.76 -8.79 -28.04
C GLU A 272 3.38 -10.02 -27.38
N ALA A 273 4.32 -9.86 -26.44
CA ALA A 273 4.91 -11.00 -25.75
C ALA A 273 3.89 -11.86 -24.97
N LEU A 274 2.75 -11.29 -24.58
CA LEU A 274 1.67 -12.00 -23.91
C LEU A 274 0.73 -12.66 -24.93
N THR A 275 1.24 -13.61 -25.70
CA THR A 275 0.42 -14.39 -26.64
C THR A 275 -0.22 -15.62 -25.98
N VAL A 276 -1.50 -15.84 -26.27
CA VAL A 276 -2.28 -17.01 -25.80
C VAL A 276 -1.91 -18.29 -26.56
N THR A 277 -0.91 -18.26 -27.45
CA THR A 277 -0.50 -19.41 -28.27
C THR A 277 1.00 -19.63 -28.15
N GLY A 278 1.39 -20.78 -27.59
CA GLY A 278 2.78 -21.20 -27.39
C GLY A 278 3.62 -21.24 -28.67
N LYS A 279 4.13 -20.08 -29.10
CA LYS A 279 5.13 -19.93 -30.15
C LYS A 279 6.08 -18.79 -29.80
N TRP A 280 6.99 -19.06 -28.87
CA TRP A 280 8.33 -18.52 -29.00
C TRP A 280 9.13 -19.55 -29.78
N GLN A 281 9.20 -19.38 -31.10
CA GLN A 281 10.24 -20.00 -31.91
C GLN A 281 11.41 -19.03 -31.95
N VAL A 282 12.42 -19.29 -31.12
CA VAL A 282 13.83 -19.03 -31.45
C VAL A 282 14.59 -20.30 -31.13
#